data_AF-A0A377V3Y5-F1
#
_entry.id   AF-A0A377V3Y5-F1
#
_cell.length_a   1.000
_cell.length_b   1.000
_cell.length_c   1.000
_cell.angle_alpha   90.00
_cell.angle_beta   90.00
_cell.angle_gamma   90.00
#
_symmetry.space_group_name_H-M   'P 1'
#
loop_
_entity.id
_entity.type
_entity.pdbx_description
1 polymer ?
#
loop_
_entity_poly.entity_id
_entity_poly.type
_entity_poly.pdbx_seq_one_letter_code
_entity_poly.pdbx_strand_id
1 'polypeptide(L)'
;MIVLPLVFPALLAAMLMVFAVASRELVTSLLLSPAGTQTVAVFIWRQFEQGSVGQGMAMASLTLLTGLVLMLTALALMQRRTRG
;
A
#
# COMPACT_ATOMS: atom_id res chain seq x y z
N MET A 1 29.57 6.10 14.12
CA MET A 1 28.12 6.03 13.82
C MET A 1 27.52 7.44 13.84
N ILE A 2 27.82 8.27 12.84
CA ILE A 2 27.31 9.66 12.73
C ILE A 2 26.44 9.82 11.47
N VAL A 3 26.75 9.00 10.45
CA VAL A 3 26.09 9.04 9.14
C VAL A 3 24.65 8.53 9.23
N LEU A 4 24.40 7.44 9.95
CA LEU A 4 23.09 6.78 10.04
C LEU A 4 21.92 7.73 10.44
N PRO A 5 22.00 8.54 11.52
CA PRO A 5 20.93 9.48 11.85
C PRO A 5 20.76 10.59 10.81
N LEU A 6 21.84 10.96 10.09
CA LEU A 6 21.82 12.00 9.07
C LEU A 6 21.12 11.53 7.77
N VAL A 7 21.31 10.26 7.38
CA VAL A 7 20.67 9.68 6.18
C VAL A 7 19.29 9.08 6.47
N PHE A 8 18.95 8.84 7.75
CA PHE A 8 17.67 8.26 8.16
C PHE A 8 16.42 8.88 7.51
N PRO A 9 16.25 10.22 7.46
CA PRO A 9 15.09 10.81 6.77
C PRO A 9 15.06 10.52 5.27
N ALA A 10 16.21 10.50 4.60
CA ALA A 10 16.31 10.16 3.18
C ALA A 10 16.04 8.66 2.92
N LEU A 11 16.48 7.79 3.82
CA LEU A 11 16.15 6.36 3.78
C LEU A 11 14.65 6.13 3.93
N LEU A 12 14.01 6.84 4.86
CA LEU A 12 12.57 6.77 5.08
C LEU A 12 11.80 7.24 3.83
N ALA A 13 12.26 8.31 3.18
CA ALA A 13 11.72 8.79 1.91
C ALA A 13 11.86 7.77 0.78
N ALA A 14 13.04 7.16 0.66
CA ALA A 14 13.30 6.11 -0.35
C ALA A 14 12.43 4.87 -0.09
N MET A 15 12.28 4.44 1.17
CA MET A 15 11.40 3.32 1.55
C MET A 15 9.93 3.59 1.20
N LEU A 16 9.45 4.82 1.45
CA LEU A 16 8.09 5.22 1.08
C LEU A 16 7.90 5.30 -0.44
N MET A 17 8.90 5.79 -1.17
CA MET A 17 8.87 5.82 -2.63
C MET A 17 8.83 4.40 -3.22
N VAL A 18 9.67 3.49 -2.72
CA VAL A 18 9.67 2.07 -3.12
C VAL A 18 8.33 1.41 -2.77
N PHE A 19 7.79 1.66 -1.57
CA PHE A 19 6.49 1.16 -1.17
C PHE A 19 5.36 1.67 -2.08
N ALA A 20 5.37 2.96 -2.41
CA ALA A 20 4.38 3.58 -3.29
C ALA A 20 4.42 3.01 -4.72
N VAL A 21 5.63 2.80 -5.26
CA VAL A 21 5.81 2.17 -6.59
C VAL A 21 5.40 0.70 -6.56
N ALA A 22 5.86 -0.06 -5.56
CA ALA A 22 5.52 -1.48 -5.41
C ALA A 22 4.03 -1.71 -5.20
N SER A 23 3.32 -0.79 -4.53
CA SER A 23 1.85 -0.87 -4.37
C SER A 23 1.11 -0.78 -5.71
N ARG A 24 1.68 -0.11 -6.71
CA ARG A 24 1.12 -0.03 -8.08
C ARG A 24 1.46 -1.29 -8.89
N GLU A 25 2.65 -1.85 -8.69
CA GLU A 25 3.10 -3.09 -9.32
C GLU A 25 2.57 -4.37 -8.64
N LEU A 26 1.97 -4.24 -7.45
CA LEU A 26 1.33 -5.35 -6.73
C LEU A 26 0.15 -5.92 -7.52
N VAL A 27 -0.56 -5.09 -8.29
CA VAL A 27 -1.66 -5.51 -9.16
C VAL A 27 -1.17 -6.41 -10.30
N THR A 28 -0.02 -6.10 -10.89
CA THR A 28 0.66 -6.94 -11.89
C THR A 28 1.22 -8.22 -11.25
N SER A 29 1.77 -8.14 -10.04
CA SER A 29 2.23 -9.30 -9.27
C SER A 29 1.07 -10.23 -8.84
N LEU A 30 -0.13 -9.68 -8.61
CA LEU A 30 -1.37 -10.40 -8.37
C LEU A 30 -1.84 -11.22 -9.57
N LEU A 31 -1.65 -10.71 -10.80
CA LEU A 31 -1.92 -11.43 -12.04
C LEU A 31 -0.90 -12.55 -12.31
N LEU A 32 0.34 -12.41 -11.81
CA LEU A 32 1.37 -13.45 -11.81
C LEU A 32 1.36 -14.33 -10.54
N SER A 33 0.47 -14.06 -9.58
CA SER A 33 0.48 -14.75 -8.29
C SER A 33 0.04 -16.20 -8.46
N PRO A 34 0.71 -17.18 -7.83
CA PRO A 34 0.31 -18.58 -7.92
C PRO A 34 -1.11 -18.76 -7.38
N ALA A 35 -1.94 -19.51 -8.12
CA ALA A 35 -3.27 -19.90 -7.68
C ALA A 35 -3.19 -20.60 -6.30
N GLY A 36 -3.65 -19.93 -5.25
CA GLY A 36 -3.65 -20.47 -3.88
C GLY A 36 -3.45 -19.47 -2.76
N THR A 37 -2.90 -18.28 -3.01
CA THR A 37 -2.72 -17.25 -1.97
C THR A 37 -3.96 -16.35 -1.86
N GLN A 38 -4.53 -16.22 -0.64
CA GLN A 38 -5.62 -15.29 -0.38
C GLN A 38 -5.09 -13.88 -0.17
N THR A 39 -5.06 -13.10 -1.23
CA THR A 39 -4.78 -11.67 -1.20
C THR A 39 -6.08 -10.88 -1.29
N VAL A 40 -6.05 -9.61 -0.88
CA VAL A 40 -7.23 -8.72 -0.94
C VAL A 40 -7.85 -8.69 -2.34
N ALA A 41 -7.05 -8.61 -3.40
CA ALA A 41 -7.56 -8.56 -4.76
C ALA A 41 -8.14 -9.91 -5.23
N VAL A 42 -7.55 -11.05 -4.84
CA VAL A 42 -8.14 -12.38 -5.12
C VAL A 42 -9.49 -12.55 -4.39
N PHE A 43 -9.62 -12.01 -3.17
CA PHE A 43 -10.88 -12.01 -2.45
C PHE A 43 -11.95 -11.18 -3.16
N ILE A 44 -11.61 -9.95 -3.57
CA ILE A 44 -12.55 -9.07 -4.29
C ILE A 44 -13.02 -9.75 -5.58
N TRP A 45 -12.10 -10.30 -6.38
CA TRP A 45 -12.44 -10.99 -7.64
C TRP A 45 -13.42 -12.14 -7.43
N ARG A 46 -13.14 -13.01 -6.44
CA ARG A 46 -14.04 -14.12 -6.08
C ARG A 46 -15.43 -13.64 -5.66
N GLN A 47 -15.52 -12.54 -4.93
CA GLN A 47 -16.81 -11.99 -4.49
C GLN A 47 -17.61 -11.38 -5.65
N PHE A 48 -16.93 -10.85 -6.67
CA PHE A 48 -17.56 -10.43 -7.92
C PHE A 48 -18.09 -11.63 -8.73
N GLU A 49 -17.32 -12.72 -8.85
CA GLU A 49 -17.75 -13.94 -9.55
C GLU A 49 -18.89 -14.69 -8.83
N GLN A 50 -18.89 -14.68 -7.50
CA GLN A 50 -19.90 -15.34 -6.67
C GLN A 50 -21.21 -14.53 -6.55
N GLY A 51 -21.30 -13.37 -7.20
CA GLY A 51 -22.49 -12.51 -7.18
C GLY A 51 -22.67 -11.69 -5.89
N SER A 52 -21.78 -11.82 -4.90
CA SER A 52 -21.77 -11.04 -3.66
C SER A 52 -20.91 -9.77 -3.80
N VAL A 53 -21.30 -8.93 -4.76
CA VAL A 53 -20.55 -7.71 -5.12
C VAL A 53 -20.39 -6.77 -3.92
N GLY A 54 -21.40 -6.68 -3.04
CA GLY A 54 -21.37 -5.80 -1.86
C GLY A 54 -20.21 -6.11 -0.90
N GLN A 55 -19.88 -7.38 -0.70
CA GLN A 55 -18.76 -7.78 0.17
C GLN A 55 -17.40 -7.51 -0.49
N GLY A 56 -17.31 -7.70 -1.82
CA GLY A 56 -16.13 -7.32 -2.59
C GLY A 56 -15.89 -5.80 -2.56
N MET A 57 -16.96 -5.01 -2.71
CA MET A 57 -16.88 -3.55 -2.64
C MET A 57 -16.50 -3.04 -1.26
N ALA A 58 -16.99 -3.67 -0.17
CA ALA A 58 -16.60 -3.33 1.19
C ALA A 58 -15.10 -3.56 1.44
N MET A 59 -14.55 -4.68 0.97
CA MET A 59 -13.13 -4.96 1.08
C MET A 59 -12.27 -4.02 0.22
N ALA A 60 -12.73 -3.68 -0.98
CA ALA A 60 -12.06 -2.73 -1.86
C ALA A 60 -11.98 -1.33 -1.23
N SER A 61 -13.08 -0.85 -0.66
CA SER A 61 -13.13 0.48 -0.03
C SER A 61 -12.26 0.56 1.23
N LEU A 62 -12.26 -0.48 2.08
CA LEU A 62 -11.39 -0.55 3.25
C LEU A 62 -9.91 -0.52 2.86
N THR A 63 -9.55 -1.24 1.81
CA THR A 63 -8.17 -1.30 1.32
C THR A 63 -7.72 0.04 0.74
N LEU A 64 -8.59 0.70 -0.03
CA LEU A 64 -8.32 2.05 -0.54
C LEU A 64 -8.17 3.06 0.59
N LEU A 65 -9.05 3.02 1.60
CA LEU A 65 -8.99 3.93 2.74
C LEU A 65 -7.71 3.71 3.57
N THR A 66 -7.34 2.46 3.84
CA THR A 66 -6.09 2.17 4.58
C THR A 66 -4.86 2.60 3.79
N GLY A 67 -4.79 2.30 2.49
CA GLY A 67 -3.70 2.76 1.63
C GLY A 67 -3.58 4.28 1.59
N LEU A 68 -4.72 4.98 1.46
CA LEU A 68 -4.77 6.44 1.46
C LEU A 68 -4.31 7.03 2.80
N VAL A 69 -4.83 6.52 3.92
CA VAL A 69 -4.44 6.98 5.26
C VAL A 69 -2.95 6.75 5.50
N LEU A 70 -2.40 5.60 5.11
CA LEU A 70 -0.97 5.33 5.21
C LEU A 70 -0.13 6.32 4.39
N MET A 71 -0.54 6.61 3.15
CA MET A 71 0.16 7.61 2.33
C MET A 71 0.08 9.02 2.90
N LEU A 72 -1.10 9.46 3.35
CA LEU A 72 -1.30 10.80 3.90
C LEU A 72 -0.57 10.98 5.22
N THR A 73 -0.59 9.98 6.10
CA THR A 73 0.16 10.00 7.37
C THR A 73 1.66 10.02 7.12
N ALA A 74 2.16 9.21 6.18
CA ALA A 74 3.55 9.26 5.76
C ALA A 74 3.94 10.64 5.23
N LEU A 75 3.13 11.23 4.35
CA LEU A 75 3.37 12.57 3.81
C LEU A 75 3.35 13.64 4.92
N ALA A 76 2.39 13.58 5.84
CA ALA A 76 2.28 14.52 6.96
C ALA A 76 3.48 14.43 7.91
N LEU A 77 3.97 13.22 8.20
CA LEU A 77 5.18 13.02 8.99
C LEU A 77 6.43 13.58 8.30
N MET A 78 6.53 13.43 6.97
CA MET A 78 7.62 14.01 6.18
C MET A 78 7.56 15.54 6.16
N GLN A 79 6.38 16.12 5.99
CA GLN A 79 6.18 17.58 6.01
C GLN A 79 6.48 18.22 7.38
N ARG A 80 6.17 17.51 8.47
CA ARG A 80 6.54 17.95 9.82
C ARG A 80 8.05 17.97 10.03
N ARG A 81 8.78 17.08 9.35
CA ARG A 81 10.24 16.95 9.46
C ARG A 81 11.02 17.96 8.60
N THR A 82 10.39 18.55 7.59
CA THR A 82 11.00 19.60 6.74
C THR A 82 10.72 21.02 7.24
N ARG A 83 9.82 21.21 8.21
CA ARG A 83 9.46 22.53 8.78
C ARG A 83 10.12 22.85 10.13
N GLY A 84 10.81 21.89 10.76
CA GLY A 84 11.61 22.08 11.97
C GLY A 84 13.06 21.72 11.70
#